data_AF-B8LZZ3-F1
#
_entry.id   AF-B8LZZ3-F1
#
_cell.length_a   1.000
_cell.length_b   1.000
_cell.length_c   1.000
_cell.angle_alpha   90.00
_cell.angle_beta   90.00
_cell.angle_gamma   90.00
#
_symmetry.space_group_name_H-M   'P 1'
#
loop_
_entity.id
_entity.type
_entity.pdbx_description
1 polymer ?
#
loop_
_entity_poly.entity_id
_entity_poly.type
_entity_poly.pdbx_seq_one_letter_code
_entity_poly.pdbx_strand_id
1 'polypeptide(L)'
;MYQDNINLCIVLLVTLIFITTISARRYVRVLALESFNRKEIYSTPTAKKIHGRENHLTPLKSRSSQNESLQQTFGIQNAFTSAEEGYVKEFVKMSRGLVNISSDSWDIIASTTQDAVERWKSDVQGACESRFEVELVPIVQSLTLNAVLTALFFLKKEAATKGVPFKALTKLAKAINDSWIMSKQKDTLIAFEHNDQLRTALIEVLPDENISNPRENPLNLILPGFETMWRIVLRCFLEVAYKTGKAHSNWKEALVNYSEKPTAEQFKRVFLPDRVSANSLVKEALRLYPPTKRIHRAWREASSPKPKEVAGDIEACHLSTSIWGLTAGQFDPSRWEKVTREQEEAFLPFGSKPFECPAKPLFGPRLVGLLVGTLLSAFSHDLTLVSVYGDTVEFGTKRLNNERSGCYDLYLELVRN
;
A
#
# COMPACT_ATOMS: atom_id res chain seq x y z
N MET A 1 -1.60 -70.97 9.13
CA MET A 1 -2.28 -70.24 8.02
C MET A 1 -3.44 -69.35 8.46
N TYR A 2 -4.36 -69.76 9.35
CA TYR A 2 -5.44 -68.86 9.80
C TYR A 2 -4.99 -67.85 10.88
N GLN A 3 -4.13 -68.28 11.81
CA GLN A 3 -3.61 -67.44 12.90
C GLN A 3 -2.70 -66.30 12.42
N ASP A 4 -1.87 -66.57 11.39
CA ASP A 4 -0.88 -65.62 10.88
C ASP A 4 -1.53 -64.44 10.14
N ASN A 5 -2.64 -64.71 9.45
CA ASN A 5 -3.42 -63.66 8.77
C ASN A 5 -4.16 -62.75 9.76
N ILE A 6 -4.66 -63.30 10.87
CA ILE A 6 -5.31 -62.51 11.93
C ILE A 6 -4.29 -61.58 12.60
N ASN A 7 -3.10 -62.07 12.90
CA ASN A 7 -2.03 -61.26 13.48
C ASN A 7 -1.57 -60.14 12.53
N LEU A 8 -1.46 -60.41 11.23
CA LEU A 8 -1.13 -59.41 10.23
C LEU A 8 -2.20 -58.32 10.11
N CYS A 9 -3.48 -58.70 10.11
CA CYS A 9 -4.59 -57.76 10.10
C CYS A 9 -4.62 -56.86 11.35
N ILE A 10 -4.37 -57.43 12.54
CA ILE A 10 -4.30 -56.67 13.79
C ILE A 10 -3.13 -55.67 13.76
N VAL A 11 -1.94 -56.10 13.30
CA VAL A 11 -0.77 -55.22 13.20
C VAL A 11 -1.01 -54.06 12.23
N LEU A 12 -1.62 -54.33 11.07
CA LEU A 12 -1.96 -53.29 10.09
C LEU A 12 -2.99 -52.29 10.63
N LEU A 13 -4.02 -52.78 11.34
CA LEU A 13 -5.05 -51.92 11.94
C LEU A 13 -4.47 -51.02 13.04
N VAL A 14 -3.63 -51.58 13.92
CA VAL A 14 -2.94 -50.83 14.98
C VAL A 14 -2.01 -49.78 14.37
N THR A 15 -1.29 -50.13 13.31
CA THR A 15 -0.39 -49.19 12.61
C THR A 15 -1.16 -48.05 11.95
N LEU A 16 -2.30 -48.34 11.32
CA LEU A 16 -3.16 -47.33 10.70
C LEU A 16 -3.76 -46.38 11.74
N ILE A 17 -4.23 -46.91 12.88
CA ILE A 17 -4.73 -46.10 14.01
C ILE A 17 -3.60 -45.23 14.58
N PHE A 18 -2.39 -45.76 14.71
CA PHE A 18 -1.25 -45.01 15.21
C PHE A 18 -0.84 -43.88 14.26
N ILE A 19 -0.79 -44.14 12.95
CA ILE A 19 -0.49 -43.13 11.92
C ILE A 19 -1.55 -42.04 11.88
N THR A 20 -2.83 -42.40 11.88
CA THR A 20 -3.95 -41.43 11.87
C THR A 20 -3.96 -40.58 13.14
N THR A 21 -3.65 -41.16 14.31
CA THR A 21 -3.54 -40.43 15.58
C THR A 21 -2.35 -39.48 15.60
N ILE A 22 -1.19 -39.88 15.05
CA ILE A 22 -0.01 -39.00 14.92
C ILE A 22 -0.31 -37.86 13.94
N SER A 23 -0.92 -38.16 12.80
CA SER A 23 -1.30 -37.16 11.80
C SER A 23 -2.34 -36.18 12.35
N ALA A 24 -3.35 -36.67 13.08
CA ALA A 24 -4.32 -35.82 13.78
C ALA A 24 -3.65 -34.96 14.86
N ARG A 25 -2.73 -35.51 15.67
CA ARG A 25 -1.98 -34.73 16.67
C ARG A 25 -1.05 -33.69 16.04
N ARG A 26 -0.40 -34.02 14.91
CA ARG A 26 0.41 -33.06 14.14
C ARG A 26 -0.47 -31.97 13.54
N TYR A 27 -1.61 -32.34 12.96
CA TYR A 27 -2.58 -31.40 12.39
C TYR A 27 -3.16 -30.47 13.47
N VAL A 28 -3.53 -31.00 14.64
CA VAL A 28 -3.98 -30.20 15.79
C VAL A 28 -2.86 -29.29 16.31
N ARG A 29 -1.60 -29.75 16.35
CA ARG A 29 -0.46 -28.89 16.71
C ARG A 29 -0.20 -27.79 15.68
N VAL A 30 -0.32 -28.09 14.39
CA VAL A 30 -0.21 -27.09 13.30
C VAL A 30 -1.34 -26.07 13.42
N LEU A 31 -2.59 -26.52 13.58
CA LEU A 31 -3.74 -25.64 13.79
C LEU A 31 -3.62 -24.81 15.08
N ALA A 32 -3.05 -25.37 16.14
CA ALA A 32 -2.77 -24.65 17.38
C ALA A 32 -1.66 -23.61 17.22
N LEU A 33 -0.58 -23.93 16.49
CA LEU A 33 0.47 -22.96 16.12
C LEU A 33 -0.07 -21.86 15.20
N GLU A 34 -0.93 -22.21 14.23
CA GLU A 34 -1.60 -21.26 13.34
C GLU A 34 -2.61 -20.39 14.10
N SER A 35 -3.34 -20.96 15.07
CA SER A 35 -4.19 -20.21 16.00
C SER A 35 -3.39 -19.29 16.92
N PHE A 36 -2.19 -19.71 17.33
CA PHE A 36 -1.30 -18.98 18.21
C PHE A 36 -0.66 -17.79 17.48
N ASN A 37 -0.17 -18.00 16.25
CA ASN A 37 0.33 -16.95 15.36
C ASN A 37 -0.78 -15.96 14.94
N ARG A 38 -2.03 -16.44 14.74
CA ARG A 38 -3.18 -15.57 14.44
C ARG A 38 -3.38 -14.50 15.51
N LYS A 39 -3.42 -14.87 16.79
CA LYS A 39 -3.64 -13.91 17.89
C LYS A 39 -2.54 -12.85 17.98
N GLU A 40 -1.30 -13.20 17.68
CA GLU A 40 -0.15 -12.27 17.67
C GLU A 40 -0.25 -11.22 16.55
N ILE A 41 -0.71 -11.63 15.36
CA ILE A 41 -0.90 -10.76 14.19
C ILE A 41 -2.01 -9.71 14.47
N TYR A 42 -3.11 -10.11 15.12
CA TYR A 42 -4.22 -9.20 15.45
C TYR A 42 -3.90 -8.25 16.61
N SER A 43 -3.09 -8.69 17.59
CA SER A 43 -2.84 -7.91 18.80
C SER A 43 -1.70 -6.89 18.66
N THR A 44 -0.71 -7.17 17.82
CA THR A 44 0.50 -6.34 17.67
C THR A 44 0.23 -4.91 17.16
N PRO A 45 -0.70 -4.65 16.22
CA PRO A 45 -1.03 -3.28 15.81
C PRO A 45 -1.47 -2.38 16.97
N THR A 46 -2.11 -2.97 17.99
CA THR A 46 -2.60 -2.27 19.19
C THR A 46 -1.50 -2.05 20.23
N ALA A 47 -0.44 -2.87 20.20
CA ALA A 47 0.67 -2.88 21.15
C ALA A 47 0.28 -2.93 22.63
N LYS A 48 -0.96 -3.30 22.99
CA LYS A 48 -1.42 -3.32 24.39
C LYS A 48 -1.09 -4.62 25.11
N LYS A 49 -1.35 -5.75 24.45
CA LYS A 49 -1.20 -7.08 25.05
C LYS A 49 -0.70 -8.06 23.98
N ILE A 50 0.36 -8.81 24.27
CA ILE A 50 0.89 -9.88 23.43
C ILE A 50 1.09 -11.09 24.34
N HIS A 51 0.51 -12.24 23.99
CA HIS A 51 0.58 -13.49 24.78
C HIS A 51 0.21 -13.35 26.27
N GLY A 52 -0.80 -12.53 26.57
CA GLY A 52 -1.19 -12.30 27.96
C GLY A 52 -0.32 -11.30 28.73
N ARG A 53 0.83 -10.89 28.18
CA ARG A 53 1.72 -9.88 28.77
C ARG A 53 1.33 -8.48 28.32
N GLU A 54 1.45 -7.51 29.21
CA GLU A 54 1.12 -6.12 28.93
C GLU A 54 2.34 -5.31 28.50
N ASN A 55 2.11 -4.32 27.64
CA ASN A 55 3.11 -3.33 27.29
C ASN A 55 3.10 -2.19 28.29
N HIS A 56 4.23 -1.92 28.93
CA HIS A 56 4.39 -0.82 29.88
C HIS A 56 4.64 0.53 29.18
N LEU A 57 4.50 0.59 27.85
CA LEU A 57 4.44 1.83 27.08
C LEU A 57 3.00 2.13 26.71
N THR A 58 2.62 3.40 26.73
CA THR A 58 1.34 3.81 26.15
C THR A 58 1.35 3.47 24.65
N PRO A 59 0.18 3.19 24.02
CA PRO A 59 0.12 2.90 22.59
C PRO A 59 0.79 3.98 21.72
N LEU A 60 0.65 5.26 22.11
CA LEU A 60 1.28 6.38 21.40
C LEU A 60 2.79 6.36 21.53
N LYS A 61 3.34 6.16 22.75
CA LYS A 61 4.79 6.06 22.95
C LYS A 61 5.39 4.85 22.25
N SER A 62 4.69 3.73 22.29
CA SER A 62 5.06 2.50 21.57
C SER A 62 5.21 2.74 20.06
N ARG A 63 4.31 3.52 19.46
CA ARG A 63 4.35 3.88 18.04
C ARG A 63 5.42 4.94 17.75
N SER A 64 5.46 6.04 18.50
CA SER A 64 6.35 7.17 18.19
C SER A 64 7.82 6.81 18.32
N SER A 65 8.20 6.00 19.32
CA SER A 65 9.58 5.53 19.48
C SER A 65 10.09 4.69 18.30
N GLN A 66 9.21 4.05 17.53
CA GLN A 66 9.59 3.29 16.34
C GLN A 66 9.65 4.15 15.07
N ASN A 67 9.19 5.40 15.15
CA ASN A 67 9.14 6.34 14.03
C ASN A 67 10.07 7.56 14.26
N GLU A 68 10.98 7.49 15.23
CA GLU A 68 11.92 8.57 15.54
C GLU A 68 12.82 8.92 14.33
N SER A 69 13.24 7.92 13.54
CA SER A 69 14.01 8.18 12.33
C SER A 69 13.21 8.98 11.29
N LEU A 70 11.88 8.82 11.22
CA LEU A 70 11.05 9.64 10.33
C LEU A 70 11.01 11.11 10.79
N GLN A 71 10.98 11.34 12.10
CA GLN A 71 11.05 12.70 12.64
C GLN A 71 12.38 13.36 12.27
N GLN A 72 13.50 12.64 12.43
CA GLN A 72 14.82 13.17 12.11
C GLN A 72 15.00 13.42 10.60
N THR A 73 14.65 12.44 9.75
CA THR A 73 14.88 12.54 8.30
C THR A 73 13.98 13.56 7.61
N PHE A 74 12.75 13.73 8.07
CA PHE A 74 11.76 14.57 7.40
C PHE A 74 11.39 15.84 8.18
N GLY A 75 11.90 16.01 9.40
CA GLY A 75 11.62 17.19 10.22
C GLY A 75 10.14 17.29 10.56
N ILE A 76 9.49 16.16 10.85
CA ILE A 76 8.04 16.06 11.06
C ILE A 76 7.67 15.74 12.51
N GLN A 77 6.59 16.35 12.97
CA GLN A 77 5.86 15.95 14.17
C GLN A 77 4.39 15.76 13.78
N ASN A 78 3.93 14.51 13.71
CA ASN A 78 2.54 14.17 13.39
C ASN A 78 2.01 13.04 14.29
N ALA A 79 0.88 12.44 13.91
CA ALA A 79 0.32 11.31 14.63
C ALA A 79 1.28 10.11 14.77
N PHE A 80 2.19 9.86 13.82
CA PHE A 80 3.10 8.72 13.87
C PHE A 80 4.30 8.96 14.79
N THR A 81 4.76 10.19 14.91
CA THR A 81 5.99 10.56 15.62
C THR A 81 5.74 11.21 16.98
N SER A 82 4.50 11.58 17.32
CA SER A 82 4.17 12.18 18.62
C SER A 82 3.58 11.19 19.63
N ALA A 83 3.96 11.36 20.90
CA ALA A 83 3.35 10.69 22.04
C ALA A 83 2.28 11.55 22.76
N GLU A 84 2.10 12.83 22.39
CA GLU A 84 1.13 13.73 23.00
C GLU A 84 -0.29 13.43 22.53
N GLU A 85 -1.14 12.95 23.44
CA GLU A 85 -2.49 12.51 23.09
C GLU A 85 -3.37 13.64 22.54
N GLY A 86 -3.31 14.83 23.14
CA GLY A 86 -4.08 16.01 22.67
C GLY A 86 -3.73 16.36 21.22
N TYR A 87 -2.43 16.56 20.96
CA TYR A 87 -1.92 16.85 19.62
C TYR A 87 -2.28 15.76 18.60
N VAL A 88 -2.10 14.47 18.94
CA VAL A 88 -2.41 13.36 18.02
C VAL A 88 -3.91 13.34 17.68
N LYS A 89 -4.80 13.58 18.65
CA LYS A 89 -6.25 13.64 18.41
C LYS A 89 -6.62 14.79 17.48
N GLU A 90 -6.06 15.97 17.70
CA GLU A 90 -6.27 17.15 16.86
C GLU A 90 -5.75 16.92 15.44
N PHE A 91 -4.53 16.40 15.29
CA PHE A 91 -3.94 16.07 14.00
C PHE A 91 -4.82 15.09 13.22
N VAL A 92 -5.24 13.99 13.85
CA VAL A 92 -6.11 12.99 13.21
C VAL A 92 -7.47 13.58 12.83
N LYS A 93 -8.07 14.43 13.67
CA LYS A 93 -9.32 15.13 13.36
C LYS A 93 -9.15 16.04 12.14
N MET A 94 -8.08 16.82 12.10
CA MET A 94 -7.74 17.70 10.98
C MET A 94 -7.51 16.89 9.69
N SER A 95 -6.70 15.82 9.72
CA SER A 95 -6.48 14.96 8.55
C SER A 95 -7.76 14.33 8.04
N ARG A 96 -8.68 13.88 8.92
CA ARG A 96 -10.00 13.37 8.53
C ARG A 96 -10.83 14.41 7.80
N GLY A 97 -10.77 15.66 8.26
CA GLY A 97 -11.46 16.78 7.61
C GLY A 97 -10.91 17.10 6.21
N LEU A 98 -9.61 16.87 5.96
CA LEU A 98 -9.00 17.09 4.64
C LEU A 98 -9.38 16.01 3.63
N VAL A 99 -9.52 14.75 4.05
CA VAL A 99 -9.86 13.64 3.15
C VAL A 99 -11.36 13.41 2.98
N ASN A 100 -12.19 14.15 3.72
CA ASN A 100 -13.64 14.16 3.56
C ASN A 100 -14.04 15.24 2.54
N ILE A 101 -13.86 14.92 1.26
CA ILE A 101 -14.05 15.85 0.14
C ILE A 101 -15.38 15.66 -0.60
N SER A 102 -15.87 16.71 -1.26
CA SER A 102 -17.12 16.72 -2.04
C SER A 102 -16.99 15.94 -3.35
N SER A 103 -18.12 15.69 -4.04
CA SER A 103 -18.10 15.11 -5.39
C SER A 103 -17.33 15.98 -6.38
N ASP A 104 -17.59 17.29 -6.40
CA ASP A 104 -16.89 18.24 -7.27
C ASP A 104 -15.37 18.24 -7.04
N SER A 105 -14.94 18.04 -5.79
CA SER A 105 -13.53 17.90 -5.46
C SER A 105 -12.90 16.66 -6.09
N TRP A 106 -13.64 15.56 -6.23
CA TRP A 106 -13.17 14.38 -6.94
C TRP A 106 -13.01 14.65 -8.44
N ASP A 107 -13.91 15.42 -9.05
CA ASP A 107 -13.80 15.81 -10.46
C ASP A 107 -12.58 16.73 -10.70
N ILE A 108 -12.28 17.61 -9.75
CA ILE A 108 -11.06 18.44 -9.78
C ILE A 108 -9.79 17.57 -9.68
N ILE A 109 -9.77 16.58 -8.79
CA ILE A 109 -8.62 15.66 -8.69
C ILE A 109 -8.48 14.85 -9.99
N ALA A 110 -9.58 14.30 -10.52
CA ALA A 110 -9.57 13.53 -11.75
C ALA A 110 -9.02 14.35 -12.92
N SER A 111 -9.59 15.53 -13.19
CA SER A 111 -9.14 16.43 -14.26
C SER A 111 -7.68 16.86 -14.07
N THR A 112 -7.26 17.23 -12.86
CA THR A 112 -5.85 17.61 -12.60
C THR A 112 -4.89 16.45 -12.87
N THR A 113 -5.25 15.23 -12.49
CA THR A 113 -4.41 14.05 -12.75
C THR A 113 -4.35 13.69 -14.22
N GLN A 114 -5.46 13.77 -14.95
CA GLN A 114 -5.48 13.56 -16.41
C GLN A 114 -4.61 14.59 -17.13
N ASP A 115 -4.78 15.87 -16.80
CA ASP A 115 -3.96 16.98 -17.29
C ASP A 115 -2.46 16.74 -17.03
N ALA A 116 -2.10 16.25 -15.84
CA ALA A 116 -0.71 15.98 -15.48
C ALA A 116 -0.09 14.88 -16.34
N VAL A 117 -0.85 13.82 -16.66
CA VAL A 117 -0.38 12.74 -17.53
C VAL A 117 -0.23 13.22 -18.98
N GLU A 118 -1.18 14.01 -19.49
CA GLU A 118 -1.12 14.53 -20.87
C GLU A 118 0.02 15.54 -21.06
N ARG A 119 0.28 16.40 -20.07
CA ARG A 119 1.48 17.26 -20.08
C ARG A 119 2.76 16.43 -20.09
N TRP A 120 2.84 15.42 -19.23
CA TRP A 120 4.00 14.54 -19.18
C TRP A 120 4.23 13.81 -20.52
N LYS A 121 3.17 13.28 -21.15
CA LYS A 121 3.28 12.66 -22.48
C LYS A 121 3.81 13.65 -23.51
N SER A 122 3.32 14.89 -23.49
CA SER A 122 3.75 15.94 -24.41
C SER A 122 5.24 16.26 -24.24
N ASP A 123 5.71 16.36 -22.99
CA ASP A 123 7.11 16.62 -22.66
C ASP A 123 8.03 15.48 -23.14
N VAL A 124 7.60 14.21 -23.00
CA VAL A 124 8.38 13.04 -23.42
C VAL A 124 8.34 12.84 -24.95
N GLN A 125 7.20 13.03 -25.59
CA GLN A 125 7.07 12.91 -27.06
C GLN A 125 7.85 13.98 -27.81
N GLY A 126 7.95 15.21 -27.27
CA GLY A 126 8.76 16.27 -27.86
C GLY A 126 10.28 15.99 -27.83
N ALA A 127 10.73 14.99 -27.07
CA ALA A 127 12.15 14.69 -26.85
C ALA A 127 12.71 13.54 -27.71
N CYS A 128 11.87 12.70 -28.34
CA CYS A 128 12.35 11.53 -29.10
C CYS A 128 11.42 11.15 -30.27
N GLU A 129 11.92 11.18 -31.52
CA GLU A 129 11.15 10.87 -32.72
C GLU A 129 11.00 9.36 -33.02
N SER A 130 11.87 8.50 -32.47
CA SER A 130 11.96 7.08 -32.86
C SER A 130 11.60 6.06 -31.78
N ARG A 131 11.71 6.39 -30.48
CA ARG A 131 11.46 5.47 -29.36
C ARG A 131 10.81 6.19 -28.18
N PHE A 132 9.60 5.77 -27.79
CA PHE A 132 8.89 6.31 -26.64
C PHE A 132 9.04 5.36 -25.45
N GLU A 133 9.94 5.70 -24.53
CA GLU A 133 10.17 4.96 -23.28
C GLU A 133 9.59 5.73 -22.10
N VAL A 134 8.90 5.01 -21.21
CA VAL A 134 8.23 5.56 -20.04
C VAL A 134 8.75 4.86 -18.79
N GLU A 135 9.51 5.56 -17.97
CA GLU A 135 9.83 5.07 -16.62
C GLU A 135 8.56 5.02 -15.77
N LEU A 136 8.16 3.82 -15.33
CA LEU A 136 6.90 3.64 -14.59
C LEU A 136 6.92 4.27 -13.19
N VAL A 137 8.02 4.15 -12.47
CA VAL A 137 8.10 4.66 -11.09
C VAL A 137 7.96 6.18 -11.03
N PRO A 138 8.75 6.98 -11.78
CA PRO A 138 8.64 8.43 -11.78
C PRO A 138 7.24 8.93 -12.13
N ILE A 139 6.60 8.36 -13.16
CA ILE A 139 5.26 8.84 -13.54
C ILE A 139 4.20 8.48 -12.49
N VAL A 140 4.21 7.26 -11.95
CA VAL A 140 3.25 6.85 -10.92
C VAL A 140 3.45 7.68 -9.64
N GLN A 141 4.69 7.96 -9.28
CA GLN A 141 5.01 8.83 -8.15
C GLN A 141 4.51 10.26 -8.40
N SER A 142 4.88 10.89 -9.51
CA SER A 142 4.48 12.28 -9.81
C SER A 142 2.97 12.43 -9.89
N LEU A 143 2.26 11.48 -10.50
CA LEU A 143 0.81 11.49 -10.58
C LEU A 143 0.15 11.33 -9.21
N THR A 144 0.67 10.42 -8.39
CA THR A 144 0.16 10.24 -7.02
C THR A 144 0.41 11.48 -6.17
N LEU A 145 1.61 12.07 -6.26
CA LEU A 145 1.96 13.29 -5.54
C LEU A 145 1.08 14.46 -5.97
N ASN A 146 0.84 14.62 -7.28
CA ASN A 146 -0.09 15.62 -7.82
C ASN A 146 -1.48 15.50 -7.17
N ALA A 147 -2.04 14.29 -7.13
CA ALA A 147 -3.37 14.07 -6.56
C ALA A 147 -3.43 14.32 -5.04
N VAL A 148 -2.39 13.90 -4.31
CA VAL A 148 -2.27 14.13 -2.86
C VAL A 148 -2.16 15.62 -2.55
N LEU A 149 -1.32 16.35 -3.30
CA LEU A 149 -1.18 17.80 -3.12
C LEU A 149 -2.48 18.53 -3.46
N THR A 150 -3.16 18.11 -4.54
CA THR A 150 -4.46 18.65 -4.92
C THR A 150 -5.45 18.49 -3.77
N ALA A 151 -5.61 17.26 -3.27
CA ALA A 151 -6.58 16.94 -2.23
C ALA A 151 -6.28 17.65 -0.89
N LEU A 152 -5.02 17.71 -0.49
CA LEU A 152 -4.65 18.14 0.87
C LEU A 152 -4.31 19.64 0.97
N PHE A 153 -3.85 20.26 -0.11
CA PHE A 153 -3.32 21.64 -0.09
C PHE A 153 -4.04 22.59 -1.05
N PHE A 154 -4.45 22.13 -2.23
CA PHE A 154 -4.92 23.05 -3.28
C PHE A 154 -6.43 23.21 -3.37
N LEU A 155 -7.23 22.17 -3.06
CA LEU A 155 -8.69 22.27 -3.09
C LEU A 155 -9.24 23.43 -2.24
N LYS A 156 -8.65 23.68 -1.06
CA LYS A 156 -9.14 24.70 -0.13
C LYS A 156 -8.59 26.10 -0.40
N LYS A 157 -7.48 26.21 -1.13
CA LYS A 157 -6.80 27.50 -1.33
C LYS A 157 -7.32 28.25 -2.55
N GLU A 158 -8.25 27.66 -3.32
CA GLU A 158 -8.63 28.12 -4.67
C GLU A 158 -7.40 28.37 -5.58
N ALA A 159 -6.24 27.87 -5.17
CA ALA A 159 -4.98 28.00 -5.85
C ALA A 159 -4.98 26.94 -6.95
N ALA A 160 -4.91 27.39 -8.20
CA ALA A 160 -4.87 26.48 -9.31
C ALA A 160 -3.61 25.58 -9.20
N THR A 161 -3.84 24.28 -9.05
CA THR A 161 -2.85 23.20 -9.29
C THR A 161 -2.07 23.38 -10.60
N LYS A 162 -2.59 24.19 -11.53
CA LYS A 162 -1.98 24.57 -12.80
C LYS A 162 -0.60 25.24 -12.67
N GLY A 163 -0.20 25.70 -11.49
CA GLY A 163 1.08 26.39 -11.29
C GLY A 163 2.32 25.52 -11.03
N VAL A 164 2.18 24.26 -10.59
CA VAL A 164 3.34 23.43 -10.23
C VAL A 164 3.82 22.63 -11.45
N PRO A 165 5.05 22.83 -11.95
CA PRO A 165 5.58 22.07 -13.07
C PRO A 165 5.72 20.58 -12.75
N PHE A 166 5.44 19.70 -13.71
CA PHE A 166 5.59 18.25 -13.54
C PHE A 166 7.02 17.85 -13.13
N LYS A 167 8.02 18.57 -13.64
CA LYS A 167 9.43 18.40 -13.25
C LYS A 167 9.67 18.64 -11.76
N ALA A 168 9.00 19.64 -11.16
CA ALA A 168 9.10 19.91 -9.72
C ALA A 168 8.48 18.78 -8.89
N LEU A 169 7.33 18.24 -9.33
CA LEU A 169 6.71 17.07 -8.71
C LEU A 169 7.63 15.84 -8.76
N THR A 170 8.27 15.61 -9.90
CA THR A 170 9.20 14.48 -10.08
C THR A 170 10.42 14.61 -9.16
N LYS A 171 11.00 15.81 -9.04
CA LYS A 171 12.10 16.07 -8.10
C LYS A 171 11.69 15.81 -6.65
N LEU A 172 10.52 16.32 -6.24
CA LEU A 172 10.03 16.15 -4.87
C LEU A 172 9.71 14.69 -4.56
N ALA A 173 9.01 13.99 -5.46
CA ALA A 173 8.74 12.57 -5.35
C ALA A 173 10.01 11.75 -5.16
N LYS A 174 11.03 12.00 -6.00
CA LYS A 174 12.33 11.35 -5.91
C LYS A 174 13.01 11.64 -4.57
N ALA A 175 13.09 12.91 -4.18
CA ALA A 175 13.73 13.32 -2.93
C ALA A 175 13.06 12.70 -1.69
N ILE A 176 11.73 12.59 -1.68
CA ILE A 176 10.98 11.91 -0.62
C ILE A 176 11.33 10.41 -0.60
N ASN A 177 11.32 9.73 -1.75
CA ASN A 177 11.61 8.30 -1.81
C ASN A 177 13.06 7.99 -1.40
N ASP A 178 14.04 8.77 -1.88
CA ASP A 178 15.45 8.61 -1.52
C ASP A 178 15.64 8.79 -0.01
N SER A 179 15.10 9.88 0.55
CA SER A 179 15.14 10.16 2.00
C SER A 179 14.47 9.04 2.80
N TRP A 180 13.35 8.50 2.30
CA TRP A 180 12.66 7.39 2.95
C TRP A 180 13.52 6.13 3.01
N ILE A 181 14.20 5.77 1.91
CA ILE A 181 15.10 4.62 1.87
C ILE A 181 16.26 4.82 2.86
N MET A 182 16.87 6.00 2.86
CA MET A 182 17.97 6.35 3.76
C MET A 182 17.57 6.33 5.23
N SER A 183 16.33 6.70 5.58
CA SER A 183 15.81 6.69 6.96
C SER A 183 15.75 5.29 7.61
N LYS A 184 15.96 4.23 6.84
CA LYS A 184 15.88 2.83 7.29
C LYS A 184 17.23 2.23 7.63
N GLN A 185 18.32 2.88 7.23
CA GLN A 185 19.68 2.49 7.56
C GLN A 185 20.28 3.56 8.47
N LYS A 186 20.69 3.17 9.68
CA LYS A 186 21.19 4.13 10.68
C LYS A 186 22.40 4.92 10.18
N ASP A 187 23.26 4.27 9.39
CA ASP A 187 24.52 4.85 8.94
C ASP A 187 24.36 5.82 7.77
N THR A 188 23.18 5.84 7.12
CA THR A 188 22.89 6.73 5.99
C THR A 188 21.86 7.80 6.33
N LEU A 189 21.48 7.93 7.59
CA LEU A 189 20.45 8.88 7.99
C LEU A 189 20.97 10.31 7.82
N ILE A 190 20.29 11.09 6.98
CA ILE A 190 20.48 12.53 6.86
C ILE A 190 19.32 13.22 7.58
N ALA A 191 19.64 14.09 8.54
CA ALA A 191 18.65 14.90 9.23
C ALA A 191 18.05 15.95 8.27
N PHE A 192 16.78 16.30 8.47
CA PHE A 192 16.03 17.16 7.55
C PHE A 192 16.71 18.50 7.30
N GLU A 193 17.25 19.12 8.34
CA GLU A 193 18.00 20.38 8.28
C GLU A 193 19.23 20.35 7.36
N HIS A 194 19.77 19.16 7.10
CA HIS A 194 20.93 18.93 6.24
C HIS A 194 20.57 18.30 4.88
N ASN A 195 19.29 18.04 4.64
CA ASN A 195 18.81 17.43 3.41
C ASN A 195 18.38 18.50 2.40
N ASP A 196 19.36 19.18 1.81
CA ASP A 196 19.12 20.29 0.88
C ASP A 196 18.29 19.88 -0.33
N GLN A 197 18.50 18.67 -0.86
CA GLN A 197 17.72 18.16 -2.00
C GLN A 197 16.23 18.07 -1.67
N LEU A 198 15.86 17.49 -0.52
CA LEU A 198 14.47 17.40 -0.09
C LEU A 198 13.88 18.78 0.23
N ARG A 199 14.63 19.63 0.94
CA ARG A 199 14.17 20.97 1.32
C ARG A 199 13.93 21.86 0.11
N THR A 200 14.88 21.92 -0.83
CA THR A 200 14.73 22.70 -2.06
C THR A 200 13.58 22.21 -2.91
N ALA A 201 13.43 20.89 -3.09
CA ALA A 201 12.31 20.34 -3.86
C ALA A 201 10.95 20.62 -3.18
N LEU A 202 10.90 20.63 -1.84
CA LEU A 202 9.69 20.95 -1.10
C LEU A 202 9.30 22.42 -1.22
N ILE A 203 10.27 23.34 -1.12
CA ILE A 203 10.06 24.79 -1.30
C ILE A 203 9.63 25.09 -2.75
N GLU A 204 10.19 24.39 -3.74
CA GLU A 204 9.82 24.57 -5.17
C GLU A 204 8.34 24.25 -5.41
N VAL A 205 7.76 23.30 -4.66
CA VAL A 205 6.36 22.87 -4.82
C VAL A 205 5.39 23.59 -3.87
N LEU A 206 5.85 23.94 -2.68
CA LEU A 206 5.07 24.56 -1.60
C LEU A 206 5.83 25.73 -0.96
N PRO A 207 6.01 26.86 -1.68
CA PRO A 207 6.86 27.97 -1.23
C PRO A 207 6.33 28.68 0.02
N ASP A 208 5.01 28.68 0.23
CA ASP A 208 4.35 29.39 1.33
C ASP A 208 4.20 28.54 2.62
N GLU A 209 4.59 27.26 2.57
CA GLU A 209 4.44 26.36 3.72
C GLU A 209 5.61 26.47 4.71
N ASN A 210 5.32 26.40 6.00
CA ASN A 210 6.34 26.48 7.04
C ASN A 210 7.04 25.13 7.21
N ILE A 211 8.20 24.97 6.56
CA ILE A 211 9.02 23.75 6.68
C ILE A 211 9.91 23.74 7.93
N SER A 212 10.08 24.89 8.61
CA SER A 212 10.99 25.04 9.75
C SER A 212 10.36 24.59 11.07
N ASN A 213 9.02 24.65 11.19
CA ASN A 213 8.30 24.12 12.34
C ASN A 213 7.87 22.66 12.08
N PRO A 214 8.35 21.68 12.87
CA PRO A 214 8.00 20.28 12.66
C PRO A 214 6.51 19.95 12.69
N ARG A 215 5.68 20.73 13.40
CA ARG A 215 4.22 20.53 13.45
C ARG A 215 3.48 21.10 12.24
N GLU A 216 4.08 22.07 11.56
CA GLU A 216 3.50 22.75 10.39
C GLU A 216 4.10 22.23 9.08
N ASN A 217 5.22 21.50 9.14
CA ASN A 217 5.90 20.95 7.98
C ASN A 217 4.91 20.17 7.08
N PRO A 218 4.76 20.50 5.78
CA PRO A 218 3.79 19.88 4.90
C PRO A 218 4.03 18.37 4.69
N LEU A 219 5.25 17.88 4.96
CA LEU A 219 5.57 16.45 4.96
C LEU A 219 4.78 15.66 5.99
N ASN A 220 4.22 16.31 7.02
CA ASN A 220 3.30 15.67 7.97
C ASN A 220 2.09 15.03 7.29
N LEU A 221 1.63 15.63 6.19
CA LEU A 221 0.47 15.18 5.40
C LEU A 221 0.88 14.47 4.11
N ILE A 222 1.94 14.95 3.44
CA ILE A 222 2.39 14.37 2.17
C ILE A 222 2.85 12.93 2.38
N LEU A 223 3.74 12.65 3.35
CA LEU A 223 4.31 11.32 3.54
C LEU A 223 3.26 10.20 3.69
N PRO A 224 2.29 10.30 4.63
CA PRO A 224 1.28 9.26 4.78
C PRO A 224 0.28 9.20 3.61
N GLY A 225 0.09 10.28 2.85
CA GLY A 225 -0.79 10.32 1.69
C GLY A 225 -0.14 9.81 0.40
N PHE A 226 1.19 9.96 0.27
CA PHE A 226 1.94 9.72 -0.96
C PHE A 226 2.69 8.38 -0.94
N GLU A 227 3.55 8.14 0.06
CA GLU A 227 4.57 7.08 0.01
C GLU A 227 3.97 5.69 -0.17
N THR A 228 2.96 5.37 0.63
CA THR A 228 2.27 4.08 0.53
C THR A 228 1.33 4.01 -0.67
N MET A 229 0.79 5.16 -1.10
CA MET A 229 -0.23 5.25 -2.14
C MET A 229 0.35 4.93 -3.52
N TRP A 230 1.48 5.55 -3.89
CA TRP A 230 2.05 5.33 -5.22
C TRP A 230 2.48 3.87 -5.40
N ARG A 231 2.90 3.22 -4.31
CA ARG A 231 3.27 1.80 -4.32
C ARG A 231 2.08 0.93 -4.69
N ILE A 232 0.93 1.10 -4.03
CA ILE A 232 -0.27 0.30 -4.34
C ILE A 232 -0.80 0.61 -5.75
N VAL A 233 -0.76 1.89 -6.17
CA VAL A 233 -1.14 2.27 -7.54
C VAL A 233 -0.30 1.53 -8.56
N LEU A 234 1.02 1.48 -8.40
CA LEU A 234 1.93 0.74 -9.29
C LEU A 234 1.59 -0.75 -9.35
N ARG A 235 1.42 -1.43 -8.20
CA ARG A 235 1.13 -2.88 -8.20
C ARG A 235 -0.25 -3.18 -8.80
N CYS A 236 -1.25 -2.36 -8.49
CA CYS A 236 -2.60 -2.53 -9.04
C CYS A 236 -2.60 -2.32 -10.57
N PHE A 237 -1.90 -1.29 -11.05
CA PHE A 237 -1.73 -1.04 -12.48
C PHE A 237 -1.05 -2.23 -13.18
N LEU A 238 0.06 -2.74 -12.65
CA LEU A 238 0.76 -3.89 -13.24
C LEU A 238 -0.10 -5.17 -13.24
N GLU A 239 -0.86 -5.42 -12.17
CA GLU A 239 -1.78 -6.57 -12.12
C GLU A 239 -2.86 -6.51 -13.20
N VAL A 240 -3.48 -5.35 -13.36
CA VAL A 240 -4.61 -5.19 -14.29
C VAL A 240 -4.12 -5.09 -15.73
N ALA A 241 -3.06 -4.33 -16.00
CA ALA A 241 -2.59 -4.07 -17.36
C ALA A 241 -1.72 -5.19 -17.95
N TYR A 242 -0.83 -5.78 -17.14
CA TYR A 242 0.29 -6.59 -17.67
C TYR A 242 0.36 -8.01 -17.11
N LYS A 243 -0.50 -8.37 -16.16
CA LYS A 243 -0.50 -9.69 -15.53
C LYS A 243 -1.88 -10.33 -15.57
N THR A 244 -2.54 -10.46 -14.43
CA THR A 244 -3.77 -11.23 -14.29
C THR A 244 -4.88 -10.61 -15.14
N GLY A 245 -4.99 -9.28 -15.13
CA GLY A 245 -6.03 -8.56 -15.89
C GLY A 245 -5.88 -8.63 -17.41
N LYS A 246 -4.75 -9.10 -17.97
CA LYS A 246 -4.62 -9.33 -19.43
C LYS A 246 -5.69 -10.30 -19.96
N ALA A 247 -6.11 -11.25 -19.13
CA ALA A 247 -7.15 -12.22 -19.47
C ALA A 247 -8.58 -11.69 -19.21
N HIS A 248 -8.72 -10.49 -18.66
CA HIS A 248 -9.98 -9.96 -18.15
C HIS A 248 -10.20 -8.49 -18.57
N SER A 249 -10.64 -8.28 -19.81
CA SER A 249 -10.76 -6.95 -20.41
C SER A 249 -11.68 -5.99 -19.64
N ASN A 250 -12.76 -6.50 -19.03
CA ASN A 250 -13.70 -5.74 -18.21
C ASN A 250 -13.08 -5.18 -16.91
N TRP A 251 -11.92 -5.68 -16.47
CA TRP A 251 -11.24 -5.13 -15.29
C TRP A 251 -10.66 -3.74 -15.58
N LYS A 252 -10.05 -3.58 -16.77
CA LYS A 252 -9.56 -2.29 -17.25
C LYS A 252 -10.73 -1.31 -17.39
N GLU A 253 -11.80 -1.75 -18.05
CA GLU A 253 -13.00 -0.95 -18.25
C GLU A 253 -13.57 -0.42 -16.92
N ALA A 254 -13.64 -1.28 -15.89
CA ALA A 254 -14.15 -0.89 -14.57
C ALA A 254 -13.35 0.27 -13.94
N LEU A 255 -12.02 0.25 -14.08
CA LEU A 255 -11.14 1.28 -13.52
C LEU A 255 -11.12 2.56 -14.38
N VAL A 256 -11.09 2.42 -15.70
CA VAL A 256 -11.13 3.57 -16.64
C VAL A 256 -12.44 4.34 -16.48
N ASN A 257 -13.59 3.66 -16.54
CA ASN A 257 -14.89 4.29 -16.38
C ASN A 257 -15.05 4.97 -15.01
N TYR A 258 -14.42 4.41 -13.96
CA TYR A 258 -14.38 5.06 -12.65
C TYR A 258 -13.50 6.31 -12.65
N SER A 259 -12.35 6.30 -13.33
CA SER A 259 -11.49 7.49 -13.41
C SER A 259 -12.13 8.66 -14.17
N GLU A 260 -12.97 8.36 -15.16
CA GLU A 260 -13.73 9.37 -15.91
C GLU A 260 -14.90 9.95 -15.12
N LYS A 261 -15.52 9.14 -14.25
CA LYS A 261 -16.64 9.54 -13.39
C LYS A 261 -16.41 9.04 -11.96
N PRO A 262 -15.62 9.77 -11.14
CA PRO A 262 -15.10 9.28 -9.88
C PRO A 262 -16.13 9.29 -8.73
N THR A 263 -17.35 8.80 -8.93
CA THR A 263 -18.39 8.72 -7.89
C THR A 263 -18.32 7.44 -7.06
N ALA A 264 -18.92 7.45 -5.87
CA ALA A 264 -18.96 6.26 -5.02
C ALA A 264 -19.75 5.10 -5.64
N GLU A 265 -20.79 5.42 -6.42
CA GLU A 265 -21.62 4.48 -7.16
C GLU A 265 -20.81 3.84 -8.28
N GLN A 266 -20.10 4.64 -9.08
CA GLN A 266 -19.27 4.14 -10.16
C GLN A 266 -18.12 3.27 -9.62
N PHE A 267 -17.52 3.63 -8.48
CA PHE A 267 -16.48 2.82 -7.84
C PHE A 267 -16.95 1.41 -7.47
N LYS A 268 -18.23 1.26 -7.14
CA LYS A 268 -18.86 -0.02 -6.74
C LYS A 268 -19.59 -0.71 -7.88
N ARG A 269 -19.69 -0.08 -9.06
CA ARG A 269 -20.39 -0.63 -10.22
C ARG A 269 -19.73 -1.94 -10.65
N VAL A 270 -20.55 -2.97 -10.84
CA VAL A 270 -20.12 -4.31 -11.23
C VAL A 270 -20.12 -4.44 -12.76
N PHE A 271 -19.05 -5.02 -13.30
CA PHE A 271 -18.81 -5.24 -14.72
C PHE A 271 -18.79 -6.74 -15.04
N LEU A 272 -19.52 -7.13 -16.08
CA LEU A 272 -19.60 -8.49 -16.61
C LEU A 272 -18.46 -8.75 -17.62
N PRO A 273 -18.05 -10.02 -17.84
CA PRO A 273 -18.62 -11.25 -17.28
C PRO A 273 -18.12 -11.59 -15.86
N ASP A 274 -16.98 -11.06 -15.42
CA ASP A 274 -16.34 -11.51 -14.16
C ASP A 274 -17.02 -11.01 -12.88
N ARG A 275 -18.02 -10.14 -13.01
CA ARG A 275 -18.75 -9.53 -11.90
C ARG A 275 -17.83 -8.78 -10.92
N VAL A 276 -16.87 -8.03 -11.45
CA VAL A 276 -15.93 -7.22 -10.66
C VAL A 276 -16.24 -5.73 -10.73
N SER A 277 -15.84 -4.98 -9.72
CA SER A 277 -15.87 -3.51 -9.66
C SER A 277 -14.46 -2.92 -9.46
N ALA A 278 -14.30 -1.62 -9.71
CA ALA A 278 -13.07 -0.90 -9.35
C ALA A 278 -12.74 -1.09 -7.86
N ASN A 279 -13.76 -1.06 -6.98
CA ASN A 279 -13.60 -1.32 -5.55
C ASN A 279 -13.05 -2.72 -5.26
N SER A 280 -13.56 -3.78 -5.87
CA SER A 280 -13.04 -5.14 -5.65
C SER A 280 -11.61 -5.31 -6.17
N LEU A 281 -11.27 -4.68 -7.31
CA LEU A 281 -9.92 -4.69 -7.87
C LEU A 281 -8.93 -4.01 -6.91
N VAL A 282 -9.28 -2.82 -6.41
CA VAL A 282 -8.46 -2.09 -5.46
C VAL A 282 -8.34 -2.82 -4.12
N LYS A 283 -9.42 -3.40 -3.60
CA LYS A 283 -9.37 -4.17 -2.35
C LYS A 283 -8.49 -5.41 -2.50
N GLU A 284 -8.55 -6.09 -3.65
CA GLU A 284 -7.69 -7.24 -3.90
C GLU A 284 -6.22 -6.83 -4.05
N ALA A 285 -5.94 -5.71 -4.72
CA ALA A 285 -4.60 -5.15 -4.76
C ALA A 285 -4.09 -4.80 -3.35
N LEU A 286 -4.92 -4.18 -2.50
CA LEU A 286 -4.54 -3.79 -1.13
C LEU A 286 -4.30 -5.01 -0.23
N ARG A 287 -5.03 -6.12 -0.46
CA ARG A 287 -4.83 -7.38 0.24
C ARG A 287 -3.58 -8.07 -0.26
N LEU A 288 -3.43 -8.20 -1.57
CA LEU A 288 -2.31 -8.92 -2.15
C LEU A 288 -1.02 -8.11 -2.08
N TYR A 289 -1.05 -6.78 -2.01
CA TYR A 289 0.12 -5.89 -2.01
C TYR A 289 0.01 -4.78 -0.97
N PRO A 290 -0.13 -5.10 0.33
CA PRO A 290 -0.25 -4.08 1.35
C PRO A 290 1.06 -3.26 1.38
N PRO A 291 1.01 -1.93 1.17
CA PRO A 291 2.23 -1.10 1.18
C PRO A 291 2.91 -1.10 2.54
N THR A 292 2.11 -1.15 3.60
CA THR A 292 2.58 -1.37 4.98
C THR A 292 2.53 -2.86 5.30
N LYS A 293 3.58 -3.59 4.92
CA LYS A 293 3.71 -5.03 5.18
C LYS A 293 3.79 -5.36 6.67
N ARG A 294 4.49 -4.52 7.43
CA ARG A 294 4.75 -4.72 8.85
C ARG A 294 4.51 -3.44 9.63
N ILE A 295 3.91 -3.59 10.80
CA ILE A 295 3.64 -2.49 11.73
C ILE A 295 4.51 -2.68 12.97
N HIS A 296 5.54 -1.85 13.09
CA HIS A 296 6.52 -1.92 14.17
C HIS A 296 6.05 -1.13 15.40
N ARG A 297 6.35 -1.67 16.58
CA ARG A 297 5.97 -1.15 17.89
C ARG A 297 7.09 -1.38 18.90
N ALA A 298 7.35 -0.40 19.76
CA ALA A 298 8.21 -0.60 20.91
C ALA A 298 7.42 -1.30 22.01
N TRP A 299 8.01 -2.32 22.61
CA TRP A 299 7.42 -3.16 23.64
C TRP A 299 8.30 -3.19 24.88
N ARG A 300 7.75 -2.81 26.03
CA ARG A 300 8.47 -2.87 27.30
C ARG A 300 7.73 -3.77 28.28
N GLU A 301 8.42 -4.83 28.71
CA GLU A 301 7.96 -5.70 29.80
C GLU A 301 8.35 -5.10 31.16
N ALA A 302 7.62 -5.44 32.22
CA ALA A 302 7.85 -4.93 33.58
C ALA A 302 9.30 -5.13 34.07
N SER A 303 9.89 -6.27 33.75
CA SER A 303 11.22 -6.68 34.19
C SER A 303 12.35 -6.23 33.28
N SER A 304 12.04 -5.61 32.12
CA SER A 304 13.05 -5.19 31.15
C SER A 304 13.29 -3.68 31.21
N PRO A 305 14.54 -3.23 31.42
CA PRO A 305 14.86 -1.79 31.44
C PRO A 305 14.75 -1.16 30.04
N LYS A 306 14.90 -1.94 28.96
CA LYS A 306 14.87 -1.45 27.59
C LYS A 306 13.67 -1.98 26.80
N PRO A 307 12.99 -1.14 26.00
CA PRO A 307 12.00 -1.61 25.05
C PRO A 307 12.65 -2.49 23.97
N LYS A 308 11.97 -3.57 23.58
CA LYS A 308 12.27 -4.37 22.38
C LYS A 308 11.35 -3.95 21.23
N GLU A 309 11.75 -4.24 20.01
CA GLU A 309 10.91 -4.09 18.83
C GLU A 309 10.02 -5.32 18.65
N VAL A 310 8.75 -5.09 18.34
CA VAL A 310 7.79 -6.11 17.90
C VAL A 310 7.09 -5.63 16.63
N ALA A 311 6.74 -6.55 15.74
CA ALA A 311 6.11 -6.21 14.47
C ALA A 311 4.89 -7.11 14.18
N GLY A 312 3.77 -6.48 13.83
CA GLY A 312 2.62 -7.20 13.28
C GLY A 312 2.81 -7.37 11.78
N ASP A 313 2.76 -8.60 11.28
CA ASP A 313 2.94 -8.91 9.85
C ASP A 313 1.58 -8.94 9.12
N ILE A 314 1.26 -7.80 8.49
CA ILE A 314 0.01 -7.57 7.76
C ILE A 314 -0.01 -8.41 6.48
N GLU A 315 1.13 -8.48 5.79
CA GLU A 315 1.24 -9.25 4.56
C GLU A 315 1.07 -10.75 4.81
N ALA A 316 1.69 -11.30 5.86
CA ALA A 316 1.49 -12.70 6.24
C ALA A 316 0.02 -12.99 6.58
N CYS A 317 -0.67 -12.06 7.24
CA CYS A 317 -2.11 -12.16 7.50
C CYS A 317 -2.92 -12.24 6.21
N HIS A 318 -2.61 -11.35 5.25
CA HIS A 318 -3.32 -11.25 3.98
C HIS A 318 -3.04 -12.41 3.03
N LEU A 319 -1.91 -13.08 3.19
CA LEU A 319 -1.50 -14.26 2.40
C LEU A 319 -1.80 -15.59 3.08
N SER A 320 -2.36 -15.57 4.29
CA SER A 320 -2.66 -16.78 5.05
C SER A 320 -3.66 -17.65 4.30
N THR A 321 -3.24 -18.86 3.91
CA THR A 321 -4.12 -19.82 3.21
C THR A 321 -5.22 -20.37 4.10
N SER A 322 -5.06 -20.31 5.43
CA SER A 322 -6.12 -20.69 6.36
C SER A 322 -7.26 -19.66 6.46
N ILE A 323 -6.98 -18.38 6.13
CA ILE A 323 -7.97 -17.29 6.15
C ILE A 323 -8.51 -17.04 4.73
N TRP A 324 -7.63 -16.98 3.74
CA TRP A 324 -7.93 -16.55 2.38
C TRP A 324 -8.04 -17.72 1.38
N GLY A 325 -7.88 -18.96 1.86
CA GLY A 325 -7.96 -20.18 1.05
C GLY A 325 -6.65 -20.49 0.30
N LEU A 326 -6.64 -21.62 -0.42
CA LEU A 326 -5.45 -22.08 -1.15
C LEU A 326 -4.96 -21.09 -2.22
N THR A 327 -5.85 -20.24 -2.73
CA THR A 327 -5.54 -19.21 -3.73
C THR A 327 -5.13 -17.86 -3.11
N ALA A 328 -4.76 -17.80 -1.82
CA ALA A 328 -4.42 -16.56 -1.12
C ALA A 328 -3.31 -15.74 -1.80
N GLY A 329 -2.39 -16.40 -2.51
CA GLY A 329 -1.31 -15.74 -3.26
C GLY A 329 -1.69 -15.27 -4.67
N GLN A 330 -2.92 -15.51 -5.12
CA GLN A 330 -3.41 -15.13 -6.44
C GLN A 330 -4.23 -13.84 -6.37
N PHE A 331 -4.16 -13.03 -7.43
CA PHE A 331 -4.97 -11.83 -7.58
C PHE A 331 -6.36 -12.23 -8.08
N ASP A 332 -7.32 -12.28 -7.16
CA ASP A 332 -8.70 -12.68 -7.45
C ASP A 332 -9.69 -11.67 -6.86
N PRO A 333 -10.15 -10.69 -7.66
CA PRO A 333 -11.12 -9.69 -7.22
C PRO A 333 -12.50 -10.28 -6.90
N SER A 334 -12.85 -11.46 -7.41
CA SER A 334 -14.14 -12.10 -7.13
C SER A 334 -14.29 -12.51 -5.67
N ARG A 335 -13.16 -12.64 -4.96
CA ARG A 335 -13.10 -12.89 -3.50
C ARG A 335 -13.90 -11.88 -2.67
N TRP A 336 -14.12 -10.69 -3.21
CA TRP A 336 -14.86 -9.61 -2.55
C TRP A 336 -16.38 -9.70 -2.75
N GLU A 337 -16.90 -10.64 -3.54
CA GLU A 337 -18.34 -10.89 -3.67
C GLU A 337 -18.92 -11.46 -2.36
N LYS A 338 -18.19 -12.37 -1.71
CA LYS A 338 -18.60 -13.03 -0.47
C LYS A 338 -17.42 -13.14 0.48
N VAL A 339 -17.25 -12.13 1.33
CA VAL A 339 -16.19 -12.10 2.34
C VAL A 339 -16.68 -12.71 3.65
N THR A 340 -15.87 -13.55 4.28
CA THR A 340 -16.15 -14.06 5.62
C THR A 340 -15.75 -13.05 6.70
N ARG A 341 -16.34 -13.14 7.90
CA ARG A 341 -15.95 -12.27 9.02
C ARG A 341 -14.45 -12.34 9.34
N GLU A 342 -13.85 -13.52 9.30
CA GLU A 342 -12.41 -13.71 9.56
C GLU A 342 -11.55 -12.97 8.51
N GLN A 343 -11.95 -13.00 7.24
CA GLN A 343 -11.29 -12.26 6.16
C GLN A 343 -11.45 -10.73 6.31
N GLU A 344 -12.62 -10.26 6.72
CA GLU A 344 -12.84 -8.83 7.00
C GLU A 344 -11.95 -8.34 8.15
N GLU A 345 -11.83 -9.11 9.22
CA GLU A 345 -10.97 -8.81 10.37
C GLU A 345 -9.47 -8.88 10.00
N ALA A 346 -9.10 -9.80 9.10
CA ALA A 346 -7.73 -9.93 8.58
C ALA A 346 -7.34 -8.82 7.60
N PHE A 347 -8.31 -8.17 6.95
CA PHE A 347 -8.06 -7.12 5.95
C PHE A 347 -7.71 -5.78 6.61
N LEU A 348 -6.40 -5.62 6.85
CA LEU A 348 -5.79 -4.51 7.58
C LEU A 348 -4.88 -3.56 6.75
N PRO A 349 -5.15 -3.25 5.45
CA PRO A 349 -4.23 -2.41 4.66
C PRO A 349 -4.12 -0.96 5.17
N PHE A 350 -5.08 -0.52 5.99
CA PHE A 350 -5.15 0.80 6.60
C PHE A 350 -4.98 0.77 8.13
N GLY A 351 -4.44 -0.32 8.66
CA GLY A 351 -4.29 -0.56 10.09
C GLY A 351 -5.60 -0.88 10.82
N SER A 352 -5.50 -0.94 12.14
CA SER A 352 -6.60 -1.27 13.06
C SER A 352 -6.65 -0.28 14.23
N LYS A 353 -7.75 -0.34 14.99
CA LYS A 353 -7.91 0.48 16.20
C LYS A 353 -6.77 0.23 17.19
N PRO A 354 -6.23 1.27 17.86
CA PRO A 354 -6.71 2.65 17.87
C PRO A 354 -6.11 3.54 16.75
N PHE A 355 -5.27 2.99 15.87
CA PHE A 355 -4.47 3.75 14.91
C PHE A 355 -4.91 3.53 13.46
N GLU A 356 -6.23 3.60 13.22
CA GLU A 356 -6.77 3.48 11.87
C GLU A 356 -6.43 4.71 11.03
N CYS A 357 -6.06 4.47 9.77
CA CYS A 357 -5.79 5.54 8.82
C CYS A 357 -7.04 6.42 8.63
N PRO A 358 -6.91 7.77 8.70
CA PRO A 358 -7.99 8.70 8.38
C PRO A 358 -8.65 8.46 7.01
N ALA A 359 -7.88 8.01 6.02
CA ALA A 359 -8.33 7.78 4.65
C ALA A 359 -9.00 6.41 4.43
N LYS A 360 -8.99 5.50 5.42
CA LYS A 360 -9.52 4.12 5.32
C LYS A 360 -10.93 4.00 4.73
N PRO A 361 -11.96 4.77 5.16
CA PRO A 361 -13.33 4.43 4.85
C PRO A 361 -13.71 4.66 3.39
N LEU A 362 -13.14 5.69 2.73
CA LEU A 362 -13.57 6.11 1.40
C LEU A 362 -12.41 6.64 0.55
N PHE A 363 -11.64 7.60 1.07
CA PHE A 363 -10.66 8.34 0.28
C PHE A 363 -9.55 7.47 -0.29
N GLY A 364 -8.91 6.63 0.55
CA GLY A 364 -7.75 5.83 0.14
C GLY A 364 -8.04 4.90 -1.03
N PRO A 365 -8.98 3.95 -0.90
CA PRO A 365 -9.32 3.04 -2.00
C PRO A 365 -9.81 3.76 -3.27
N ARG A 366 -10.61 4.82 -3.10
CA ARG A 366 -11.13 5.59 -4.23
C ARG A 366 -10.03 6.34 -4.99
N LEU A 367 -9.03 6.85 -4.28
CA LEU A 367 -7.89 7.51 -4.92
C LEU A 367 -7.01 6.49 -5.67
N VAL A 368 -6.79 5.29 -5.12
CA VAL A 368 -6.09 4.22 -5.85
C VAL A 368 -6.80 3.89 -7.15
N GLY A 369 -8.12 3.67 -7.10
CA GLY A 369 -8.89 3.34 -8.31
C GLY A 369 -8.84 4.43 -9.37
N LEU A 370 -8.88 5.70 -8.95
CA LEU A 370 -8.82 6.86 -9.83
C LEU A 370 -7.47 6.91 -10.55
N LEU A 371 -6.37 6.85 -9.80
CA LEU A 371 -5.02 6.92 -10.34
C LEU A 371 -4.70 5.75 -11.27
N VAL A 372 -5.12 4.53 -10.89
CA VAL A 372 -4.93 3.35 -11.75
C VAL A 372 -5.76 3.48 -13.03
N GLY A 373 -7.01 3.92 -12.95
CA GLY A 373 -7.85 4.17 -14.12
C GLY A 373 -7.26 5.24 -15.05
N THR A 374 -6.74 6.33 -14.49
CA THR A 374 -6.05 7.39 -15.26
C THR A 374 -4.83 6.82 -16.01
N LEU A 375 -4.00 6.01 -15.35
CA LEU A 375 -2.85 5.35 -15.99
C LEU A 375 -3.28 4.36 -17.08
N LEU A 376 -4.33 3.56 -16.83
CA LEU A 376 -4.87 2.60 -17.79
C LEU A 376 -5.49 3.28 -19.02
N SER A 377 -6.11 4.44 -18.84
CA SER A 377 -6.63 5.26 -19.94
C SER A 377 -5.49 5.88 -20.74
N ALA A 378 -4.47 6.38 -20.05
CA ALA A 378 -3.33 7.04 -20.67
C ALA A 378 -2.42 6.10 -21.46
N PHE A 379 -2.21 4.88 -20.99
CA PHE A 379 -1.31 3.90 -21.59
C PHE A 379 -2.14 2.78 -22.24
N SER A 380 -2.12 2.73 -23.58
CA SER A 380 -2.81 1.71 -24.36
C SER A 380 -2.11 0.35 -24.24
N HIS A 381 -2.73 -0.69 -24.81
CA HIS A 381 -2.24 -2.07 -24.74
C HIS A 381 -1.08 -2.28 -25.74
N ASP A 382 -0.84 -1.29 -26.59
CA ASP A 382 0.20 -1.30 -27.63
C ASP A 382 1.59 -1.04 -27.02
N LEU A 383 1.63 -0.63 -25.74
CA LEU A 383 2.87 -0.45 -25.00
C LEU A 383 3.32 -1.79 -24.40
N THR A 384 4.57 -2.13 -24.68
CA THR A 384 5.21 -3.32 -24.13
C THR A 384 5.89 -2.97 -22.81
N LEU A 385 5.69 -3.79 -21.80
CA LEU A 385 6.43 -3.69 -20.55
C LEU A 385 7.83 -4.27 -20.76
N VAL A 386 8.87 -3.47 -20.54
CA VAL A 386 10.27 -3.87 -20.70
C VAL A 386 11.08 -3.60 -19.43
N SER A 387 12.21 -4.29 -19.29
CA SER A 387 13.18 -4.03 -18.23
C SER A 387 14.11 -2.87 -18.59
N VAL A 388 14.93 -2.42 -17.63
CA VAL A 388 16.02 -1.44 -17.87
C VAL A 388 17.02 -1.89 -18.94
N TYR A 389 17.08 -3.20 -19.24
CA TYR A 389 17.94 -3.76 -20.29
C TYR A 389 17.25 -3.85 -21.66
N GLY A 390 15.97 -3.44 -21.75
CA GLY A 390 15.18 -3.52 -22.98
C GLY A 390 14.48 -4.87 -23.20
N ASP A 391 14.70 -5.85 -22.33
CA ASP A 391 14.02 -7.15 -22.45
C ASP A 391 12.53 -7.03 -22.11
N THR A 392 11.66 -7.62 -22.93
CA THR A 392 10.23 -7.75 -22.64
C THR A 392 10.01 -8.49 -21.32
N VAL A 393 9.17 -7.91 -20.46
CA VAL A 393 8.85 -8.46 -19.15
C VAL A 393 7.49 -9.14 -19.21
N GLU A 394 7.50 -10.46 -19.03
CA GLU A 394 6.29 -11.23 -18.79
C GLU A 394 6.22 -11.71 -17.34
N PHE A 395 5.10 -11.43 -16.69
CA PHE A 395 4.88 -11.92 -15.33
C PHE A 395 4.34 -13.35 -15.38
N GLY A 396 5.09 -14.29 -14.79
CA GLY A 396 4.62 -15.67 -14.59
C GLY A 396 3.45 -15.78 -13.60
N THR A 397 3.13 -16.99 -13.15
CA THR A 397 2.00 -17.24 -12.23
C THR A 397 2.25 -16.78 -10.79
N LYS A 398 3.50 -16.50 -10.42
CA LYS A 398 3.86 -16.02 -9.07
C LYS A 398 3.39 -14.59 -8.84
N ARG A 399 2.95 -14.29 -7.62
CA ARG A 399 2.64 -12.94 -7.13
C ARG A 399 3.78 -11.94 -7.47
N LEU A 400 3.43 -10.68 -7.79
CA LEU A 400 4.41 -9.63 -7.99
C LEU A 400 5.27 -9.39 -6.75
N ASN A 401 6.50 -8.92 -6.95
CA ASN A 401 7.37 -8.59 -5.83
C ASN A 401 6.82 -7.36 -5.07
N ASN A 402 6.51 -7.56 -3.78
CA ASN A 402 6.05 -6.50 -2.88
C ASN A 402 7.17 -5.89 -2.02
N GLU A 403 8.43 -6.11 -2.39
CA GLU A 403 9.55 -5.36 -1.84
C GLU A 403 9.52 -3.90 -2.32
N ARG A 404 10.16 -3.01 -1.54
CA ARG A 404 10.10 -1.57 -1.80
C ARG A 404 10.69 -1.22 -3.15
N SER A 405 11.84 -1.79 -3.52
CA SER A 405 12.47 -1.64 -4.83
C SER A 405 11.84 -2.54 -5.91
N GLY A 406 10.85 -3.36 -5.56
CA GLY A 406 10.16 -4.20 -6.52
C GLY A 406 9.53 -3.34 -7.61
N CYS A 407 9.84 -3.67 -8.87
CA CYS A 407 9.35 -2.99 -10.08
C CYS A 407 10.00 -1.62 -10.40
N TYR A 408 11.19 -1.32 -9.85
CA TYR A 408 11.88 -0.05 -10.15
C TYR A 408 12.52 -0.04 -11.54
N ASP A 409 12.91 -1.21 -12.05
CA ASP A 409 13.60 -1.37 -13.32
C ASP A 409 12.63 -1.61 -14.50
N LEU A 410 11.38 -1.16 -14.38
CA LEU A 410 10.32 -1.39 -15.38
C LEU A 410 9.97 -0.12 -16.16
N TYR A 411 9.84 -0.30 -17.47
CA TYR A 411 9.57 0.73 -18.45
C TYR A 411 8.39 0.33 -19.34
N LEU A 412 7.65 1.29 -19.87
CA LEU A 412 6.75 1.05 -21.00
C LEU A 412 7.43 1.53 -22.28
N GLU A 413 7.45 0.68 -23.29
CA GLU A 413 8.01 0.98 -24.60
C GLU A 413 6.93 0.91 -25.67
N LEU A 414 6.80 1.99 -26.46
CA LEU A 414 6.03 1.94 -27.69
C LEU A 414 6.93 1.43 -28.82
N VAL A 415 6.72 0.20 -29.24
CA VAL A 415 7.30 -0.29 -30.50
C VAL A 415 6.42 0.26 -31.62
N ARG A 416 6.81 1.38 -32.23
CA ARG A 416 6.23 1.80 -33.51
C ARG A 416 6.77 0.83 -34.56
N ASN A 417 5.90 -0.06 -35.05
CA ASN A 417 6.18 -0.87 -36.25
C ASN A 417 6.36 0.02 -37.48
#